data_AF-A0A9P5I3I8-F1
#
_entry.id   AF-A0A9P5I3I8-F1
#
_cell.length_a   1.000
_cell.length_b   1.000
_cell.length_c   1.000
_cell.angle_alpha   90.00
_cell.angle_beta   90.00
_cell.angle_gamma   90.00
#
_symmetry.space_group_name_H-M   'P 1'
#
loop_
_entity.id
_entity.type
_entity.pdbx_description
1 polymer ?
#
loop_
_entity_poly.entity_id
_entity_poly.type
_entity_poly.pdbx_seq_one_letter_code
_entity_poly.pdbx_strand_id
1 'polypeptide(L)'
;MLQPDLYGAAIQTLIRDLIDTQDGTNLFLDRIWGLSQRYILGQGDGYTNSLVGASAPDFRLADGSSLGLKLQSGRGLLVDFKNNATLHESIDDKYTSTIDIIRAGAMAKCGVRALLVRPDSVVAWPVEDNDTFNTNEFNNVLEKMVQRINLKWRSLLSVLYVNNN
;
A
#
# COMPACT_ATOMS: atom_id res chain seq x y z
N MET A 1 -5.27 0.21 -27.70
CA MET A 1 -4.13 -0.74 -27.85
C MET A 1 -3.08 -0.06 -28.70
N LEU A 2 -1.79 -0.19 -28.37
CA LEU A 2 -0.70 0.31 -29.21
C LEU A 2 -0.83 -0.33 -30.60
N GLN A 3 -0.93 0.50 -31.62
CA GLN A 3 -1.12 0.05 -33.00
C GLN A 3 0.24 -0.42 -33.55
N PRO A 4 0.33 -1.57 -34.23
CA PRO A 4 1.59 -2.12 -34.72
C PRO A 4 1.98 -1.49 -36.07
N ASP A 5 2.08 -0.17 -36.12
CA ASP A 5 2.62 0.58 -37.25
C ASP A 5 4.00 1.16 -36.90
N LEU A 6 4.72 1.65 -37.91
CA LEU A 6 6.06 2.24 -37.74
C LEU A 6 6.07 3.37 -36.69
N TYR A 7 4.97 4.10 -36.58
CA TYR A 7 4.78 5.16 -35.60
C TYR A 7 4.57 4.61 -34.17
N GLY A 8 3.76 3.55 -34.02
CA GLY A 8 3.57 2.84 -32.77
C GLY A 8 4.83 2.16 -32.27
N ALA A 9 5.70 1.66 -33.15
CA ALA A 9 7.02 1.13 -32.79
C ALA A 9 7.98 2.23 -32.27
N ALA A 10 7.95 3.43 -32.87
CA ALA A 10 8.73 4.57 -32.39
C ALA A 10 8.24 5.05 -31.01
N ILE A 11 6.92 5.14 -30.82
CA ILE A 11 6.34 5.46 -29.51
C ILE A 11 6.64 4.36 -28.48
N GLN A 12 6.57 3.08 -28.86
CA GLN A 12 6.92 1.97 -27.97
C GLN A 12 8.38 2.04 -27.52
N THR A 13 9.28 2.42 -28.42
CA THR A 13 10.70 2.59 -28.11
C THR A 13 10.89 3.75 -27.14
N LEU A 14 10.28 4.91 -27.39
CA LEU A 14 10.33 6.05 -26.46
C LEU A 14 9.73 5.74 -25.09
N ILE A 15 8.61 5.00 -25.04
CA ILE A 15 8.00 4.56 -23.77
C ILE A 15 8.93 3.57 -23.04
N ARG A 16 9.58 2.66 -23.76
CA ARG A 16 10.57 1.74 -23.17
C ARG A 16 11.76 2.50 -22.61
N ASP A 17 12.33 3.41 -23.38
CA ASP A 17 13.48 4.22 -22.95
C ASP A 17 13.11 5.10 -21.74
N LEU A 18 11.87 5.60 -21.69
CA LEU A 18 11.37 6.33 -20.52
C LEU A 18 11.22 5.42 -19.30
N ILE A 19 10.59 4.25 -19.44
CA ILE A 19 10.43 3.28 -18.34
C ILE A 19 11.80 2.76 -17.88
N ASP A 20 12.79 2.62 -18.76
CA ASP A 20 14.12 2.12 -18.39
C ASP A 20 14.88 3.08 -17.45
N THR A 21 14.43 4.33 -17.33
CA THR A 21 14.94 5.26 -16.31
C THR A 21 14.28 5.00 -14.95
N GLN A 22 15.04 5.21 -13.86
CA GLN A 22 14.50 5.07 -12.50
C GLN A 22 13.31 6.02 -12.26
N ASP A 23 13.40 7.27 -12.72
CA ASP A 23 12.33 8.26 -12.58
C ASP A 23 11.10 7.93 -13.45
N GLY A 24 11.31 7.44 -14.67
CA GLY A 24 10.23 7.04 -15.57
C GLY A 24 9.54 5.75 -15.15
N THR A 25 10.28 4.75 -14.65
CA THR A 25 9.69 3.60 -13.94
C THR A 25 8.85 4.10 -12.76
N ASN A 26 9.39 4.97 -11.90
CA ASN A 26 8.66 5.49 -10.75
C ASN A 26 7.36 6.21 -11.16
N LEU A 27 7.42 7.06 -12.19
CA LEU A 27 6.27 7.79 -12.73
C LEU A 27 5.20 6.86 -13.33
N PHE A 28 5.63 5.85 -14.08
CA PHE A 28 4.72 4.91 -14.75
C PHE A 28 4.05 3.97 -13.75
N LEU A 29 4.81 3.53 -12.75
CA LEU A 29 4.31 2.72 -11.63
C LEU A 29 3.28 3.49 -10.79
N ASP A 30 3.55 4.76 -10.45
CA ASP A 30 2.59 5.61 -9.73
C ASP A 30 1.27 5.77 -10.51
N ARG A 31 1.36 6.01 -11.82
CA ARG A 31 0.18 6.31 -12.64
C ARG A 31 -0.65 5.10 -13.05
N ILE A 32 -0.04 3.93 -13.24
CA ILE A 32 -0.76 2.68 -13.59
C ILE A 32 -1.33 1.99 -12.35
N TRP A 33 -0.62 1.99 -11.22
CA TRP A 33 -1.15 1.40 -9.97
C TRP A 33 -2.23 2.27 -9.30
N GLY A 34 -2.46 3.49 -9.81
CA GLY A 34 -3.57 4.38 -9.46
C GLY A 34 -4.89 4.20 -10.24
N LEU A 35 -5.00 3.25 -11.18
CA LEU A 35 -6.23 2.95 -11.93
C LEU A 35 -6.67 1.50 -11.63
N SER A 36 -7.56 1.26 -10.67
CA SER A 36 -8.98 1.15 -11.05
C SER A 36 -9.99 1.20 -9.89
N GLN A 37 -9.59 1.29 -8.61
CA GLN A 37 -10.53 1.53 -7.50
C GLN A 37 -9.84 2.33 -6.38
N ARG A 38 -10.22 3.60 -6.22
CA ARG A 38 -9.82 4.42 -5.07
C ARG A 38 -10.95 4.39 -4.04
N TYR A 39 -10.67 3.86 -2.86
CA TYR A 39 -11.57 3.96 -1.71
C TYR A 39 -11.33 5.29 -1.00
N ILE A 40 -12.35 6.13 -0.89
CA ILE A 40 -12.28 7.33 -0.05
C ILE A 40 -12.28 6.87 1.41
N LEU A 41 -11.11 6.92 2.07
CA LEU A 41 -10.94 6.43 3.44
C LEU A 41 -11.31 7.46 4.53
N GLY A 42 -11.80 8.66 4.16
CA GLY A 42 -12.37 9.68 5.05
C GLY A 42 -12.31 11.08 4.43
N GLN A 43 -13.12 12.03 4.89
CA GLN A 43 -12.91 13.46 4.62
C GLN A 43 -12.07 14.06 5.75
N GLY A 44 -10.96 14.69 5.39
CA GLY A 44 -10.02 15.33 6.31
C GLY A 44 -8.89 15.98 5.51
N ASP A 45 -8.45 17.12 5.99
CA ASP A 45 -7.60 18.13 5.35
C ASP A 45 -6.11 17.71 5.20
N GLY A 46 -5.84 16.40 5.27
CA GLY A 46 -4.52 15.79 5.05
C GLY A 46 -4.48 14.71 3.96
N TYR A 47 -5.61 14.37 3.30
CA TYR A 47 -5.66 13.32 2.26
C TYR A 47 -5.20 13.80 0.87
N THR A 48 -4.13 14.57 0.80
CA THR A 48 -3.56 15.08 -0.45
C THR A 48 -2.55 14.13 -1.10
N ASN A 49 -2.30 12.96 -0.50
CA ASN A 49 -1.30 12.00 -0.98
C ASN A 49 -1.96 11.00 -1.94
N SER A 50 -1.46 10.97 -3.19
CA SER A 50 -2.03 10.27 -4.35
C SER A 50 -2.28 8.75 -4.15
N LEU A 51 -1.62 8.15 -3.16
CA LEU A 51 -1.64 6.70 -2.89
C LEU A 51 -2.66 6.27 -1.83
N VAL A 52 -3.19 7.17 -0.98
CA VAL A 52 -4.16 6.76 0.06
C VAL A 52 -5.45 6.24 -0.61
N GLY A 53 -5.89 5.05 -0.21
CA GLY A 53 -7.11 4.43 -0.73
C GLY A 53 -6.95 3.77 -2.10
N ALA A 54 -5.76 3.82 -2.71
CA ALA A 54 -5.44 3.07 -3.93
C ALA A 54 -4.97 1.64 -3.60
N SER A 55 -4.97 0.78 -4.60
CA SER A 55 -4.32 -0.54 -4.50
C SER A 55 -2.83 -0.35 -4.25
N ALA A 56 -2.26 -1.14 -3.35
CA ALA A 56 -0.85 -1.12 -3.04
C ALA A 56 -0.04 -1.55 -4.28
N PRO A 57 1.01 -0.80 -4.63
CA PRO A 57 2.03 -1.24 -5.59
C PRO A 57 2.57 -2.62 -5.23
N ASP A 58 2.74 -3.51 -6.22
CA ASP A 58 3.39 -4.80 -5.98
C ASP A 58 4.91 -4.62 -5.95
N PHE A 59 5.43 -4.11 -4.82
CA PHE A 59 6.85 -3.86 -4.64
C PHE A 59 7.65 -5.16 -4.66
N ARG A 60 8.76 -5.16 -5.41
CA ARG A 60 9.80 -6.18 -5.31
C ARG A 60 10.73 -5.85 -4.15
N LEU A 61 10.67 -6.68 -3.12
CA LEU A 61 11.50 -6.56 -1.92
C LEU A 61 12.92 -7.06 -2.21
N ALA A 62 13.88 -6.65 -1.38
CA ALA A 62 15.29 -7.02 -1.49
C ALA A 62 15.54 -8.54 -1.40
N ASP A 63 14.62 -9.29 -0.79
CA ASP A 63 14.65 -10.76 -0.73
C ASP A 63 14.14 -11.43 -2.03
N GLY A 64 13.79 -10.64 -3.06
CA GLY A 64 13.26 -11.10 -4.34
C GLY A 64 11.75 -11.41 -4.33
N SER A 65 11.13 -11.45 -3.14
CA SER A 65 9.69 -11.66 -3.01
C SER A 65 8.91 -10.39 -3.37
N SER A 66 7.63 -10.57 -3.74
CA SER A 66 6.73 -9.45 -4.02
C SER A 66 5.84 -9.15 -2.82
N LEU A 67 5.39 -7.90 -2.69
CA LEU A 67 4.48 -7.50 -1.62
C LEU A 67 3.17 -8.31 -1.66
N GLY A 68 2.65 -8.60 -2.85
CA GLY A 68 1.45 -9.39 -3.05
C GLY A 68 1.53 -10.79 -2.43
N LEU A 69 2.71 -11.44 -2.46
CA LEU A 69 2.92 -12.72 -1.80
C LEU A 69 2.81 -12.62 -0.27
N LYS A 70 3.26 -11.52 0.32
CA LYS A 70 3.17 -11.30 1.78
C LYS A 70 1.72 -11.01 2.21
N LEU A 71 0.93 -10.36 1.36
CA LEU A 71 -0.49 -10.10 1.60
C LEU A 71 -1.37 -11.35 1.60
N GLN A 72 -0.90 -12.48 1.05
CA GLN A 72 -1.65 -13.76 1.07
C GLN A 72 -1.92 -14.29 2.49
N SER A 73 -1.18 -13.81 3.50
CA SER A 73 -1.46 -14.12 4.91
C SER A 73 -2.81 -13.58 5.39
N GLY A 74 -3.43 -12.66 4.63
CA GLY A 74 -4.69 -12.00 5.01
C GLY A 74 -4.51 -11.01 6.17
N ARG A 75 -3.27 -10.65 6.51
CA ARG A 75 -2.93 -9.63 7.51
C ARG A 75 -2.61 -8.30 6.85
N GLY A 76 -2.76 -7.22 7.60
CA GLY A 76 -2.25 -5.91 7.16
C GLY A 76 -0.73 -5.92 7.17
N LEU A 77 -0.12 -5.05 6.39
CA LEU A 77 1.34 -4.94 6.29
C LEU A 77 1.78 -3.52 6.61
N LEU A 78 2.72 -3.38 7.55
CA LEU A 78 3.55 -2.19 7.67
C LEU A 78 4.85 -2.45 6.90
N VAL A 79 5.02 -1.79 5.77
CA VAL A 79 6.25 -1.84 4.99
C VAL A 79 7.08 -0.61 5.31
N ASP A 80 8.31 -0.82 5.75
CA ASP A 80 9.25 0.23 6.07
C ASP A 80 10.57 0.00 5.32
N PHE A 81 10.84 0.87 4.34
CA PHE A 81 12.04 0.79 3.51
C PHE A 81 13.27 1.45 4.15
N LYS A 82 13.12 2.12 5.29
CA LYS A 82 14.17 2.83 6.03
C LYS A 82 14.43 2.25 7.42
N ASN A 83 13.63 1.28 7.86
CA ASN A 83 13.77 0.59 9.14
C ASN A 83 13.73 1.56 10.34
N ASN A 84 12.71 2.42 10.36
CA ASN A 84 12.43 3.40 11.40
C ASN A 84 11.92 2.70 12.67
N ALA A 85 12.67 2.83 13.77
CA ALA A 85 12.34 2.19 15.04
C ALA A 85 11.01 2.68 15.63
N THR A 86 10.68 3.97 15.51
CA THR A 86 9.45 4.55 16.07
C THR A 86 8.20 3.97 15.43
N LEU A 87 8.25 3.66 14.12
CA LEU A 87 7.15 2.98 13.42
C LEU A 87 6.93 1.57 13.95
N HIS A 88 8.01 0.85 14.27
CA HIS A 88 7.94 -0.50 14.78
C HIS A 88 7.45 -0.55 16.24
N GLU A 89 7.85 0.42 17.07
CA GLU A 89 7.39 0.54 18.45
C GLU A 89 5.88 0.77 18.54
N SER A 90 5.28 1.45 17.56
CA SER A 90 3.82 1.61 17.45
C SER A 90 3.07 0.30 17.16
N ILE A 91 3.75 -0.73 16.65
CA ILE A 91 3.18 -2.07 16.45
C ILE A 91 3.54 -2.93 17.66
N ASP A 92 2.76 -2.76 18.72
CA ASP A 92 2.86 -3.53 19.96
C ASP A 92 2.08 -4.86 19.88
N ASP A 93 2.06 -5.61 21.00
CA ASP A 93 1.38 -6.91 21.12
C ASP A 93 -0.13 -6.87 20.76
N LYS A 94 -0.76 -5.69 20.81
CA LYS A 94 -2.16 -5.52 20.40
C LYS A 94 -2.33 -5.69 18.89
N TYR A 95 -1.32 -5.33 18.11
CA TYR A 95 -1.41 -5.26 16.64
C TYR A 95 -0.64 -6.36 15.92
N THR A 96 0.33 -7.02 16.56
CA THR A 96 1.16 -8.09 15.96
C THR A 96 0.35 -9.28 15.42
N SER A 97 -0.84 -9.52 15.96
CA SER A 97 -1.76 -10.56 15.45
C SER A 97 -2.47 -10.18 14.14
N THR A 98 -2.55 -8.88 13.83
CA THR A 98 -3.33 -8.32 12.72
C THR A 98 -2.45 -7.69 11.64
N ILE A 99 -1.26 -7.21 12.02
CA ILE A 99 -0.32 -6.48 11.16
C ILE A 99 1.05 -7.16 11.20
N ASP A 100 1.60 -7.50 10.03
CA ASP A 100 2.99 -7.90 9.88
C ASP A 100 3.87 -6.70 9.52
N ILE A 101 5.13 -6.73 9.97
CA ILE A 101 6.11 -5.71 9.64
C ILE A 101 7.08 -6.28 8.58
N ILE A 102 7.29 -5.53 7.50
CA ILE A 102 8.28 -5.80 6.47
C ILE A 102 9.39 -4.77 6.55
N ARG A 103 10.58 -5.23 6.94
CA ARG A 103 11.82 -4.44 7.07
C ARG A 103 12.77 -4.77 5.94
N ALA A 104 12.36 -4.49 4.72
CA ALA A 104 13.18 -4.78 3.55
C ALA A 104 13.15 -3.57 2.63
N GLY A 105 14.31 -3.22 2.06
CA GLY A 105 14.33 -2.28 0.95
C GLY A 105 13.54 -2.83 -0.24
N ALA A 106 12.97 -1.95 -1.06
CA ALA A 106 12.47 -2.32 -2.38
C ALA A 106 13.49 -1.96 -3.46
N MET A 107 13.47 -2.72 -4.56
CA MET A 107 14.26 -2.45 -5.75
C MET A 107 13.86 -1.12 -6.41
N ALA A 108 12.56 -0.79 -6.39
CA ALA A 108 12.02 0.52 -6.76
C ALA A 108 11.00 0.93 -5.70
N LYS A 109 11.15 2.15 -5.14
CA LYS A 109 10.36 2.63 -4.00
C LYS A 109 9.21 3.57 -4.38
N CYS A 110 9.12 3.97 -5.66
CA CYS A 110 8.08 4.86 -6.18
C CYS A 110 7.89 6.16 -5.34
N GLY A 111 8.98 6.69 -4.76
CA GLY A 111 8.94 7.90 -3.93
C GLY A 111 8.35 7.73 -2.53
N VAL A 112 8.15 6.49 -2.07
CA VAL A 112 7.58 6.18 -0.75
C VAL A 112 8.63 5.53 0.14
N ARG A 113 8.71 5.97 1.41
CA ARG A 113 9.62 5.39 2.41
C ARG A 113 8.96 4.38 3.34
N ALA A 114 7.67 4.54 3.61
CA ALA A 114 6.90 3.64 4.45
C ALA A 114 5.43 3.62 4.03
N LEU A 115 4.74 2.51 4.28
CA LEU A 115 3.35 2.34 3.92
C LEU A 115 2.65 1.33 4.82
N LEU A 116 1.45 1.69 5.27
CA LEU A 116 0.50 0.80 5.91
C LEU A 116 -0.52 0.32 4.87
N VAL A 117 -0.54 -0.99 4.65
CA VAL A 117 -1.40 -1.67 3.67
C VAL A 117 -2.39 -2.55 4.42
N ARG A 118 -3.64 -2.49 3.99
CA ARG A 118 -4.71 -3.32 4.54
C ARG A 118 -4.66 -4.75 4.02
N PRO A 119 -5.30 -5.71 4.72
CA PRO A 119 -5.47 -7.08 4.21
C PRO A 119 -6.07 -7.18 2.81
N ASP A 120 -6.88 -6.19 2.40
CA ASP A 120 -7.50 -6.10 1.08
C ASP A 120 -6.58 -5.41 0.04
N SER A 121 -5.28 -5.37 0.29
CA SER A 121 -4.25 -4.74 -0.55
C SER A 121 -4.41 -3.24 -0.77
N VAL A 122 -5.27 -2.54 -0.02
CA VAL A 122 -5.46 -1.09 -0.15
C VAL A 122 -4.48 -0.35 0.76
N VAL A 123 -3.83 0.69 0.24
CA VAL A 123 -2.97 1.58 1.04
C VAL A 123 -3.84 2.41 1.98
N ALA A 124 -3.62 2.27 3.28
CA ALA A 124 -4.30 3.06 4.32
C ALA A 124 -3.53 4.34 4.65
N TRP A 125 -2.20 4.28 4.61
CA TRP A 125 -1.34 5.42 4.92
C TRP A 125 0.03 5.26 4.25
N PRO A 126 0.45 6.18 3.37
CA PRO A 126 1.79 6.24 2.82
C PRO A 126 2.63 7.34 3.51
N VAL A 127 3.94 7.20 3.43
CA VAL A 127 4.89 8.28 3.73
C VAL A 127 5.82 8.45 2.56
N GLU A 128 5.76 9.62 1.95
CA GLU A 128 6.63 9.97 0.84
C GLU A 128 8.07 10.23 1.34
N ASP A 129 9.06 10.07 0.46
CA ASP A 129 10.47 10.22 0.81
C ASP A 129 10.80 11.60 1.40
N ASN A 130 10.10 12.65 0.94
CA ASN A 130 10.29 14.04 1.36
C ASN A 130 9.42 14.47 2.54
N ASP A 131 8.49 13.63 2.99
CA ASP A 131 7.55 13.99 4.05
C ASP A 131 8.14 13.72 5.44
N THR A 132 7.62 14.37 6.48
CA THR A 132 7.98 14.09 7.88
C THR A 132 7.07 13.00 8.46
N PHE A 133 7.63 12.12 9.29
CA PHE A 133 6.86 11.02 9.83
C PHE A 133 6.00 11.54 10.98
N ASN A 134 4.68 11.47 10.81
CA ASN A 134 3.73 11.83 11.86
C ASN A 134 3.22 10.58 12.57
N THR A 135 3.80 10.30 13.75
CA THR A 135 3.43 9.15 14.58
C THR A 135 1.96 9.19 15.02
N ASN A 136 1.40 10.37 15.29
CA ASN A 136 0.02 10.51 15.74
C ASN A 136 -0.97 10.17 14.62
N GLU A 137 -0.68 10.61 13.40
CA GLU A 137 -1.48 10.27 12.22
C GLU A 137 -1.43 8.76 11.97
N PHE A 138 -0.23 8.18 11.96
CA PHE A 138 -0.03 6.74 11.80
C PHE A 138 -0.84 5.93 12.82
N ASN A 139 -0.71 6.25 14.11
CA ASN A 139 -1.42 5.57 15.18
C ASN A 139 -2.95 5.67 15.03
N ASN A 140 -3.46 6.84 14.63
CA ASN A 140 -4.88 7.04 14.37
C ASN A 140 -5.39 6.19 13.20
N VAL A 141 -4.65 6.12 12.10
CA VAL A 141 -5.00 5.28 10.94
C VAL A 141 -4.95 3.79 11.31
N LEU A 142 -3.90 3.37 12.00
CA LEU A 142 -3.72 2.01 12.50
C LEU A 142 -4.90 1.57 13.38
N GLU A 143 -5.27 2.39 14.35
CA GLU A 143 -6.39 2.12 15.25
C GLU A 143 -7.71 1.99 14.47
N LYS A 144 -8.02 2.97 13.61
CA LYS A 144 -9.25 2.95 12.78
C LYS A 144 -9.32 1.72 11.89
N MET A 145 -8.19 1.35 11.28
CA MET A 145 -8.09 0.18 10.42
C MET A 145 -8.42 -1.10 11.19
N VAL A 146 -7.80 -1.31 12.34
CA VAL A 146 -8.02 -2.50 13.18
C VAL A 146 -9.45 -2.56 13.72
N GLN A 147 -10.00 -1.42 14.16
CA GLN A 147 -11.41 -1.33 14.56
C GLN A 147 -12.35 -1.75 13.42
N ARG A 148 -12.10 -1.29 12.19
CA ARG A 148 -12.89 -1.64 11.00
C ARG A 148 -12.83 -3.14 10.68
N ILE A 149 -11.64 -3.75 10.79
CA ILE A 149 -11.44 -5.19 10.61
C ILE A 149 -12.28 -5.96 11.64
N ASN A 150 -12.20 -5.58 12.91
CA ASN A 150 -12.92 -6.25 14.01
C ASN A 150 -14.45 -6.10 13.90
N LEU A 151 -14.95 -4.93 13.46
CA LEU A 151 -16.39 -4.70 13.26
C LEU A 151 -16.97 -5.61 12.15
N LYS A 152 -16.20 -5.87 11.08
CA LYS A 152 -16.62 -6.75 9.99
C LYS A 152 -16.85 -8.19 10.49
N TRP A 153 -15.96 -8.69 11.35
CA TRP A 153 -16.10 -10.02 11.96
C TRP A 153 -17.31 -10.12 12.90
N ARG A 154 -17.58 -9.09 13.71
CA ARG A 154 -18.76 -9.08 14.60
C ARG A 154 -20.08 -9.10 13.84
N SER A 155 -20.16 -8.37 12.73
CA SER A 155 -21.35 -8.38 11.86
C SER A 155 -21.56 -9.76 11.21
N LEU A 156 -20.50 -10.38 10.68
CA LEU A 156 -20.58 -11.72 10.09
C LEU A 156 -21.00 -12.79 11.12
N LEU A 157 -20.46 -12.73 12.34
CA LEU A 157 -20.85 -13.63 13.42
C LEU A 157 -22.32 -13.42 13.84
N SER A 158 -22.79 -12.18 13.89
CA SER A 158 -24.19 -11.90 14.22
C SER A 158 -25.17 -12.43 13.17
N VAL A 159 -24.81 -12.39 11.87
CA VAL A 159 -25.62 -12.97 10.79
C VAL A 159 -25.65 -14.50 10.86
N LEU A 160 -24.52 -15.13 11.20
CA LEU A 160 -24.43 -16.59 11.36
C LEU A 160 -25.19 -17.11 12.60
N TYR A 161 -25.27 -16.32 13.67
CA TYR A 161 -26.06 -16.68 14.86
C TYR A 161 -27.58 -16.49 14.66
N VAL A 162 -28.00 -15.51 13.84
CA VAL A 162 -29.43 -15.27 13.56
C VAL A 162 -30.02 -16.32 12.61
N ASN A 163 -29.22 -16.89 11.70
CA ASN A 163 -29.68 -17.91 10.74
C ASN A 163 -29.66 -19.36 11.27
N ASN A 164 -29.37 -19.56 12.57
CA ASN A 164 -29.35 -20.87 13.22
C ASN A 164 -30.43 -21.03 14.32
N ASN A 165 -31.42 -20.14 14.37
CA ASN A 165 -32.63 -20.23 15.21
C ASN A 165 -33.88 -20.15 14.34
#